data_AF-A0A3B3Y1T9-F1
#
_entry.id   AF-A0A3B3Y1T9-F1
#
_cell.length_a   1.000
_cell.length_b   1.000
_cell.length_c   1.000
_cell.angle_alpha   90.00
_cell.angle_beta   90.00
_cell.angle_gamma   90.00
#
_symmetry.space_group_name_H-M   'P 1'
#
loop_
_entity.id
_entity.type
_entity.pdbx_description
1 polymer ?
#
loop_
_entity_poly.entity_id
_entity_poly.type
_entity_poly.pdbx_seq_one_letter_code
_entity_poly.pdbx_strand_id
1 'polypeptide(L)' 'IKGQHVDPEEAVQIHQDLQAKQSVAIHWGTFALAYEYYLEPPVRLREALEQRGLKPESFFTLRHGESRLIATQDADVFD' A
#
# COMPACT_ATOMS: atom_id res chain seq x y z
N ILE A 1 12.49 3.92 -11.60
CA ILE A 1 12.67 3.10 -12.84
C ILE A 1 11.32 3.09 -13.58
N LYS A 2 11.08 4.04 -14.49
CA LYS A 2 9.78 4.15 -15.17
C LYS A 2 9.61 3.05 -16.22
N GLY A 3 8.41 2.47 -16.28
CA GLY A 3 8.03 1.40 -17.24
C GLY A 3 8.17 -0.03 -16.71
N GLN A 4 8.74 -0.22 -15.52
CA GLN A 4 8.87 -1.54 -14.87
C GLN A 4 8.43 -1.53 -13.40
N HIS A 5 8.47 -0.36 -12.76
CA HIS A 5 8.11 -0.16 -11.35
C HIS A 5 7.17 1.04 -11.25
N VAL A 6 6.30 1.02 -10.24
CA VAL A 6 5.45 2.15 -9.87
C VAL A 6 6.04 2.87 -8.67
N ASP A 7 5.86 4.19 -8.63
CA ASP A 7 6.10 4.98 -7.42
C ASP A 7 4.89 4.92 -6.44
N PRO A 8 5.01 5.43 -5.20
CA PRO A 8 3.91 5.37 -4.23
C PRO A 8 2.62 6.05 -4.69
N GLU A 9 2.71 7.13 -5.46
CA GLU A 9 1.57 7.86 -6.00
C GLU A 9 0.84 7.04 -7.08
N GLU A 10 1.60 6.42 -7.99
CA GLU A 10 1.09 5.46 -8.97
C GLU A 10 0.49 4.22 -8.29
N ALA A 11 1.08 3.74 -7.18
CA ALA A 11 0.51 2.65 -6.38
C ALA A 11 -0.85 3.03 -5.76
N VAL A 12 -1.00 4.25 -5.25
CA VAL A 12 -2.30 4.76 -4.75
C VAL A 12 -3.30 4.89 -5.90
N GLN A 13 -2.87 5.30 -7.09
CA GLN A 13 -3.75 5.31 -8.27
C GLN A 13 -4.27 3.90 -8.59
N ILE A 14 -3.40 2.89 -8.59
CA ILE A 14 -3.79 1.48 -8.81
C ILE A 14 -4.81 1.02 -7.76
N HIS A 15 -4.61 1.37 -6.48
CA HIS A 15 -5.57 1.04 -5.42
C HIS A 15 -6.97 1.60 -5.72
N GLN A 16 -7.06 2.85 -6.20
CA GLN A 16 -8.31 3.47 -6.60
C GLN A 16 -8.92 2.82 -7.85
N ASP A 17 -8.10 2.57 -8.87
CA ASP A 17 -8.55 1.99 -10.15
C ASP A 17 -9.15 0.59 -9.97
N LEU A 18 -8.60 -0.21 -9.06
CA LEU A 18 -9.12 -1.54 -8.70
C LEU A 18 -10.34 -1.48 -7.79
N GLN A 19 -10.69 -0.30 -7.26
CA GLN A 19 -11.72 -0.11 -6.24
C GLN A 19 -11.47 -1.02 -5.01
N ALA A 20 -10.19 -1.22 -4.67
CA ALA A 20 -9.81 -2.11 -3.58
C ALA A 20 -10.28 -1.54 -2.23
N LYS A 21 -10.91 -2.38 -1.40
CA LYS A 21 -11.27 -1.97 -0.03
C LYS A 21 -10.02 -1.68 0.81
N GLN A 22 -9.01 -2.54 0.69
CA GLN A 22 -7.73 -2.43 1.39
C GLN A 22 -6.57 -2.95 0.52
N SER A 23 -5.37 -2.39 0.71
CA SER A 23 -4.12 -2.81 0.07
C SER A 23 -2.96 -2.85 1.07
N VAL A 24 -1.96 -3.69 0.79
CA VAL A 24 -0.73 -3.80 1.60
C VAL A 24 0.48 -3.44 0.74
N ALA A 25 1.30 -2.52 1.21
CA ALA A 25 2.46 -2.03 0.49
C ALA A 25 3.64 -2.98 0.69
N ILE A 26 4.17 -3.48 -0.43
CA ILE A 26 5.28 -4.44 -0.49
C ILE A 26 6.47 -3.85 -1.24
N HIS A 27 7.54 -4.64 -1.40
CA HIS A 27 8.70 -4.35 -2.23
C HIS A 27 9.61 -3.19 -1.78
N TRP A 28 9.38 -2.62 -0.59
CA TRP A 28 10.22 -1.59 0.00
C TRP A 28 11.02 -2.12 1.21
N GLY A 29 12.02 -1.36 1.66
CA GLY A 29 12.67 -1.52 2.97
C GLY A 29 13.43 -2.83 3.22
N THR A 30 13.70 -3.64 2.18
CA THR A 30 14.32 -4.96 2.32
C THR A 30 15.63 -5.08 1.53
N PHE A 31 15.60 -4.79 0.23
CA PHE A 31 16.77 -4.81 -0.64
C PHE A 31 16.93 -3.44 -1.31
N ALA A 32 18.17 -2.95 -1.43
CA ALA A 32 18.50 -1.74 -2.15
C ALA A 32 18.54 -2.02 -3.67
N LEU A 33 17.37 -2.01 -4.32
CA LEU A 33 17.22 -2.30 -5.74
C LEU A 33 17.10 -1.03 -6.62
N ALA A 34 16.97 0.12 -5.99
CA ALA A 34 16.90 1.43 -6.64
C ALA A 34 17.58 2.50 -5.75
N TYR A 35 17.50 3.76 -6.17
CA TYR A 35 18.31 4.87 -5.62
C TYR A 35 17.60 5.66 -4.51
N GLU A 36 16.35 5.36 -4.22
CA GLU A 36 15.60 6.00 -3.13
C GLU A 36 16.16 5.64 -1.76
N TYR A 37 15.95 6.54 -0.80
CA TYR A 37 16.19 6.20 0.61
C TYR A 37 15.21 5.11 1.03
N TYR A 38 15.70 4.03 1.65
CA TYR A 38 14.90 2.82 1.89
C TYR A 38 13.67 3.00 2.80
N LEU A 39 13.58 4.10 3.57
CA LEU A 39 12.39 4.47 4.36
C LEU A 39 11.53 5.58 3.73
N GLU A 40 11.90 6.09 2.55
CA GLU A 40 11.10 7.06 1.81
C GLU A 40 9.75 6.50 1.33
N PRO A 41 9.65 5.25 0.80
CA PRO A 41 8.39 4.79 0.21
C PRO A 41 7.18 4.79 1.15
N PRO A 42 7.26 4.37 2.43
CA PRO A 42 6.14 4.49 3.36
C PRO A 42 5.69 5.93 3.63
N VAL A 43 6.63 6.87 3.65
CA VAL A 43 6.34 8.28 3.89
C VAL A 43 5.55 8.86 2.72
N ARG A 44 6.06 8.64 1.50
CA ARG A 44 5.39 9.09 0.26
C ARG A 44 4.04 8.40 0.04
N LEU A 45 3.90 7.13 0.43
CA LEU A 45 2.62 6.44 0.39
C LEU A 45 1.58 7.14 1.27
N ARG A 46 1.94 7.48 2.52
CA ARG A 46 1.03 8.20 3.43
C ARG A 46 0.64 9.56 2.85
N GLU A 47 1.61 10.32 2.34
CA GLU A 47 1.35 11.62 1.70
C GLU A 47 0.43 11.49 0.49
N ALA A 48 0.64 10.48 -0.36
CA ALA A 48 -0.21 10.21 -1.52
C ALA A 48 -1.66 9.85 -1.11
N LEU A 49 -1.85 9.08 -0.04
CA LEU A 49 -3.18 8.77 0.50
C LEU A 49 -3.87 10.03 1.03
N GLU A 50 -3.15 10.86 1.81
CA GLU A 50 -3.67 12.13 2.34
C GLU A 50 -4.09 13.07 1.21
N GLN A 51 -3.26 13.23 0.18
CA GLN A 51 -3.56 14.05 -1.00
C GLN A 51 -4.80 13.57 -1.77
N ARG A 52 -5.09 12.26 -1.74
CA ARG A 52 -6.26 11.65 -2.40
C ARG A 52 -7.48 11.56 -1.47
N GLY A 53 -7.39 12.03 -0.23
CA GLY A 53 -8.47 11.93 0.76
C GLY A 53 -8.78 10.49 1.18
N LEU A 54 -7.83 9.58 1.04
CA LEU A 54 -7.98 8.17 1.40
C LEU A 54 -7.58 7.93 2.85
N LYS A 55 -8.22 6.94 3.47
CA LYS A 55 -7.95 6.56 4.85
C LYS A 55 -6.60 5.81 4.93
N PRO A 56 -5.74 6.09 5.92
CA PRO A 56 -4.48 5.34 6.10
C PRO A 56 -4.69 3.83 6.24
N GLU A 57 -5.86 3.37 6.68
CA GLU A 57 -6.20 1.97 6.82
C GLU A 57 -6.58 1.28 5.50
N SER A 58 -6.88 2.05 4.45
CA SER A 58 -7.20 1.50 3.12
C SER A 58 -5.95 1.10 2.35
N PHE A 59 -4.78 1.63 2.67
CA PHE A 59 -3.52 1.17 2.10
C PHE A 59 -2.39 1.34 3.12
N PHE A 60 -1.90 0.24 3.67
CA PHE A 60 -0.99 0.24 4.82
C PHE A 60 0.32 -0.50 4.53
N THR A 61 1.33 -0.19 5.33
CA THR A 61 2.56 -0.97 5.43
C THR A 61 2.51 -1.89 6.65
N LEU A 62 3.39 -2.88 6.68
CA LEU A 62 3.63 -3.75 7.83
C LEU A 62 5.11 -3.69 8.19
N ARG A 63 5.43 -3.81 9.49
CA ARG A 63 6.80 -4.11 9.92
C ARG A 63 7.18 -5.53 9.49
N HIS A 64 8.47 -5.81 9.32
CA HIS A 64 8.94 -7.18 9.03
C HIS A 64 8.45 -8.15 10.11
N GLY A 65 7.70 -9.17 9.71
CA GLY A 65 7.09 -10.17 10.60
C GLY A 65 5.76 -9.77 11.23
N GLU A 66 5.24 -8.56 10.99
CA GLU A 66 3.92 -8.15 11.46
C GLU A 66 2.81 -8.83 10.66
N SER A 67 1.71 -9.19 11.35
CA SER A 67 0.50 -9.74 10.75
C SER A 67 -0.68 -8.82 11.02
N ARG A 68 -1.60 -8.72 10.05
CA ARG A 68 -2.85 -7.95 10.20
C ARG A 68 -4.02 -8.80 9.72
N LEU A 69 -5.03 -8.94 10.57
CA LEU A 69 -6.31 -9.54 10.19
C LEU A 69 -7.13 -8.54 9.37
N ILE A 70 -7.62 -8.97 8.21
CA ILE A 70 -8.60 -8.24 7.40
C ILE A 70 -9.95 -8.90 7.63
N ALA A 71 -10.76 -8.34 8.53
CA ALA A 71 -12.07 -8.86 8.83
C ALA A 71 -13.06 -8.50 7.70
N THR A 72 -13.87 -9.46 7.28
CA THR A 72 -15.05 -9.19 6.45
C THR A 72 -16.21 -8.74 7.35
N GLN A 73 -17.01 -7.78 6.89
CA GLN A 73 -18.29 -7.42 7.53
C GLN A 73 -19.46 -8.23 6.95
N ASP A 74 -19.22 -8.93 5.83
CA ASP A 74 -20.21 -9.79 5.20
C ASP A 74 -20.20 -11.14 5.91
N ALA A 75 -21.37 -11.68 6.26
CA ALA A 75 -21.52 -13.07 6.68
C ALA A 75 -20.92 -13.98 5.61
N ASP A 76 -20.34 -15.10 6.02
CA ASP A 76 -19.78 -16.03 5.05
C ASP A 76 -20.89 -16.43 4.06
N VAL A 77 -20.57 -16.64 2.78
CA VAL A 77 -21.60 -17.02 1.78
C VAL A 77 -22.27 -18.36 2.15
N PHE A 78 -21.66 -19.08 3.09
CA PHE A 78 -22.09 -20.36 3.63
C PHE A 78 -22.61 -20.29 5.08
N ASP A 79 -22.74 -19.10 5.67
CA ASP A 79 -23.51 -18.88 6.90
C ASP A 79 -25.03 -18.80 6.63
#